data_AF-A0A8T5F1S5-F1
#
_entry.id   AF-A0A8T5F1S5-F1
#
_cell.length_a   1.000
_cell.length_b   1.000
_cell.length_c   1.000
_cell.angle_alpha   90.00
_cell.angle_beta   90.00
_cell.angle_gamma   90.00
#
_symmetry.space_group_name_H-M   'P 1'
#
loop_
_entity.id
_entity.type
_entity.pdbx_description
1 polymer ?
#
loop_
_entity_poly.entity_id
_entity_poly.type
_entity_poly.pdbx_seq_one_letter_code
_entity_poly.pdbx_strand_id
1 'polypeptide(L)' 'MKVENCTLLKALNCNVDETIVNVAKTLKENKQRRIIIIDEKKSPVGIISTTDINNK' A
#
# COMPACT_ATOMS: atom_id res chain seq x y z
N MET A 1 14.20 -1.26 -21.56
CA MET A 1 13.99 -0.21 -20.55
C MET A 1 14.14 -0.86 -19.18
N LYS A 2 15.02 -0.34 -18.31
CA LYS A 2 15.20 -0.88 -16.95
C LYS A 2 14.35 -0.08 -15.96
N VAL A 3 13.90 -0.71 -14.88
CA VAL A 3 13.08 -0.06 -13.84
C VAL A 3 13.83 1.11 -13.18
N GLU A 4 15.16 1.00 -13.05
CA GLU A 4 16.02 2.07 -12.53
C GLU A 4 15.97 3.37 -13.35
N ASN A 5 15.53 3.29 -14.61
CA ASN A 5 15.40 4.44 -15.51
C ASN A 5 13.98 5.03 -15.53
N CYS A 6 13.10 4.60 -14.63
CA CYS A 6 11.73 5.09 -14.51
C CYS A 6 11.60 6.05 -13.32
N THR A 7 10.75 7.07 -13.45
CA THR A 7 10.31 7.86 -12.31
C THR A 7 9.32 7.06 -11.47
N LEU A 8 9.74 6.65 -10.28
CA LEU A 8 8.90 5.93 -9.34
C LEU A 8 8.19 6.90 -8.40
N LEU A 9 6.91 6.63 -8.12
CA LEU A 9 6.16 7.34 -7.10
C LEU A 9 6.54 6.83 -5.71
N LYS A 10 6.44 7.69 -4.69
CA LYS A 10 6.64 7.28 -3.31
C LYS A 10 5.61 6.23 -2.92
N ALA A 11 6.09 5.07 -2.47
CA ALA A 11 5.21 3.99 -2.03
C ALA A 11 4.53 4.34 -0.70
N LEU A 12 3.19 4.34 -0.71
CA LEU A 12 2.39 4.39 0.50
C LEU A 12 2.50 3.05 1.22
N ASN A 13 2.68 3.08 2.53
CA ASN A 13 2.83 1.88 3.36
C ASN A 13 2.08 1.99 4.70
N CYS A 14 1.76 0.85 5.30
CA CYS A 14 1.19 0.69 6.63
C CYS A 14 1.81 -0.52 7.36
N ASN A 15 1.64 -0.61 8.68
CA ASN A 15 2.12 -1.75 9.46
C ASN A 15 1.21 -2.98 9.27
N VAL A 16 1.73 -4.17 9.52
CA VAL A 16 1.05 -5.48 9.40
C VAL A 16 -0.10 -5.66 10.40
N ASP A 17 -0.06 -4.95 11.52
CA ASP A 17 -1.09 -4.95 12.57
C ASP A 17 -2.18 -3.88 12.34
N GLU A 18 -2.09 -3.09 11.26
CA GLU A 18 -3.07 -2.05 10.94
C GLU A 18 -4.44 -2.63 10.57
N THR A 19 -5.51 -1.99 11.03
CA THR A 19 -6.87 -2.45 10.74
C THR A 19 -7.24 -2.19 9.28
N ILE A 20 -8.01 -3.09 8.66
CA ILE A 20 -8.42 -2.93 7.26
C ILE A 20 -9.24 -1.65 7.02
N VAL A 21 -9.98 -1.18 8.02
CA VAL A 21 -10.77 0.06 7.97
C VAL A 21 -9.85 1.28 7.85
N ASN A 22 -8.79 1.33 8.66
CA ASN A 22 -7.79 2.38 8.58
C ASN A 22 -7.04 2.33 7.26
N VAL A 23 -6.64 1.14 6.81
CA VAL A 23 -6.02 0.95 5.49
C VAL A 23 -6.90 1.52 4.37
N ALA A 24 -8.20 1.19 4.36
CA ALA A 24 -9.14 1.70 3.38
C ALA A 24 -9.27 3.23 3.43
N LYS A 25 -9.29 3.81 4.63
CA LYS A 25 -9.31 5.26 4.84
C LYS A 25 -8.03 5.91 4.30
N THR A 26 -6.85 5.39 4.63
CA THR A 26 -5.56 5.90 4.17
C THR A 26 -5.46 5.84 2.64
N LEU A 27 -5.90 4.75 2.01
CA LEU A 27 -5.97 4.63 0.54
C LEU A 27 -6.85 5.73 -0.07
N LYS A 28 -8.04 5.96 0.50
CA LYS A 28 -8.99 6.99 0.05
C LYS A 28 -8.42 8.40 0.18
N GLU A 29 -7.84 8.74 1.33
CA GLU A 29 -7.28 10.07 1.62
C GLU A 29 -6.08 10.40 0.75
N ASN A 30 -5.21 9.41 0.50
CA ASN A 30 -4.01 9.58 -0.34
C ASN A 30 -4.28 9.37 -1.84
N LYS A 31 -5.53 9.09 -2.23
CA LYS A 31 -5.94 8.76 -3.61
C LYS A 31 -5.09 7.64 -4.24
N GLN A 32 -4.65 6.68 -3.42
CA GLN A 32 -3.88 5.52 -3.86
C GLN A 32 -4.78 4.29 -3.98
N ARG A 33 -4.47 3.43 -4.96
CA ARG A 33 -5.19 2.17 -5.20
C ARG A 33 -4.57 0.97 -4.51
N ARG A 34 -3.36 1.12 -3.98
CA ARG A 34 -2.58 0.05 -3.36
C ARG A 34 -1.71 0.62 -2.24
N ILE A 35 -1.44 -0.20 -1.23
CA ILE A 35 -0.57 0.11 -0.11
C ILE A 35 0.34 -1.09 0.15
N ILE A 36 1.60 -0.82 0.45
CA ILE A 36 2.57 -1.86 0.82
C ILE A 36 2.46 -2.09 2.32
N ILE A 37 2.30 -3.34 2.75
CA ILE A 37 2.36 -3.71 4.16
C ILE A 37 3.81 -3.93 4.53
N ILE A 38 4.26 -3.29 5.61
CA ILE A 38 5.61 -3.43 6.15
C ILE A 38 5.57 -4.01 7.56
N ASP A 39 6.63 -4.71 7.94
CA ASP A 39 6.87 -5.13 9.32
C ASP A 39 7.57 -4.04 10.15
N GLU A 40 7.86 -4.35 11.42
CA GLU A 40 8.59 -3.47 12.35
C GLU A 40 10.01 -3.11 11.86
N LYS A 41 10.62 -3.97 11.03
CA LYS A 41 11.93 -3.75 10.41
C LYS A 41 11.84 -2.95 9.11
N LYS A 42 10.66 -2.41 8.78
CA LYS A 42 10.35 -1.68 7.53
C LYS A 42 10.56 -2.53 6.27
N SER A 43 10.50 -3.85 6.41
CA SER A 43 10.58 -4.78 5.28
C SER A 43 9.18 -5.03 4.72
N PRO A 44 9.01 -5.06 3.38
CA PRO A 44 7.72 -5.33 2.77
C PRO A 44 7.32 -6.81 3.02
N VAL A 45 6.13 -7.01 3.57
CA VAL A 45 5.57 -8.36 3.85
C VAL A 45 4.36 -8.67 2.99
N GLY A 46 3.75 -7.66 2.36
CA GLY A 46 2.60 -7.86 1.50
C GLY A 46 2.13 -6.59 0.80
N ILE A 47 1.05 -6.72 0.05
CA ILE A 47 0.38 -5.62 -0.64
C ILE A 47 -1.13 -5.82 -0.56
N ILE A 48 -1.86 -4.73 -0.30
CA ILE A 48 -3.32 -4.71 -0.37
C ILE A 48 -3.73 -3.62 -1.36
N SER A 49 -4.73 -3.94 -2.16
CA SER A 49 -5.34 -3.04 -3.13
C SER A 49 -6.80 -2.75 -2.78
N THR A 50 -7.34 -1.69 -3.39
CA THR A 50 -8.75 -1.33 -3.21
C THR A 50 -9.71 -2.42 -3.68
N THR A 51 -9.29 -3.29 -4.60
CA THR A 51 -10.10 -4.43 -5.08
C THR A 51 -10.09 -5.61 -4.10
N ASP A 52 -9.06 -5.75 -3.27
CA ASP A 52 -9.06 -6.75 -2.20
C ASP A 52 -10.03 -6.36 -1.07
N ILE A 53 -10.22 -5.04 -0.88
CA ILE A 53 -11.09 -4.47 0.15
C ILE A 53 -12.55 -4.35 -0.34
N ASN A 54 -12.75 -3.88 -1.58
CA ASN A 54 -14.07 -3.67 -2.15
C ASN A 54 -14.34 -4.72 -3.23
N ASN A 55 -15.36 -5.55 -2.99
CA ASN A 55 -15.78 -6.60 -3.92
C ASN A 55 -16.77 -6.10 -4.99
N LYS A 56 -16.52 -4.92 -5.59
CA LYS A 56 -17.37 -4.35 -6.65
C LYS A 56 -16.76 -4.56 -8.02
#